data_AF-A0A0B0D8S6-F1
#
_entry.id   AF-A0A0B0D8S6-F1
#
_cell.length_a   1.000
_cell.length_b   1.000
_cell.length_c   1.000
_cell.angle_alpha   90.00
_cell.angle_beta   90.00
_cell.angle_gamma   90.00
#
_symmetry.space_group_name_H-M   'P 1'
#
loop_
_entity.id
_entity.type
_entity.pdbx_description
1 polymer ?
#
loop_
_entity_poly.entity_id
_entity_poly.type
_entity_poly.pdbx_seq_one_letter_code
_entity_poly.pdbx_strand_id
1 'polypeptide(L)' 'MGIEDVDRVLYMDDFCGGADAIFAATGVIDGELLQGVQFKGQKATTQTLVMRAKSGTVRFIDGNHSLKKKPNLVIKP' A
#
# COMPACT_ATOMS: atom_id res chain seq x y z
N MET A 1 5.05 -11.66 26.73
CA MET A 1 4.84 -11.69 25.26
C MET A 1 5.48 -12.90 24.58
N GLY A 2 5.93 -13.94 25.31
CA GLY A 2 6.43 -15.18 24.68
C GLY A 2 7.72 -15.02 23.86
N ILE A 3 8.48 -13.95 24.08
CA ILE A 3 9.79 -13.73 23.45
C ILE A 3 10.84 -14.25 24.43
N GLU A 4 11.60 -15.27 24.02
CA GLU A 4 12.59 -15.95 24.87
C GLU A 4 13.97 -15.28 24.82
N ASP A 5 14.36 -14.77 23.64
CA ASP A 5 15.62 -14.07 23.41
C ASP A 5 15.35 -12.78 22.63
N VAL A 6 15.69 -11.64 23.23
CA VAL A 6 15.48 -10.30 22.65
C VAL A 6 16.62 -9.88 21.73
N ASP A 7 17.77 -10.54 21.83
CA ASP A 7 18.97 -10.25 21.02
C ASP A 7 19.02 -11.11 19.76
N ARG A 8 18.07 -12.04 19.60
CA ARG A 8 17.96 -12.89 18.41
C ARG A 8 17.79 -12.04 17.16
N VAL A 9 18.66 -12.29 16.17
CA VAL A 9 18.50 -11.73 14.82
C VAL A 9 17.33 -12.42 14.12
N LEU A 10 16.36 -11.62 13.68
CA LEU A 10 15.18 -12.07 12.94
C LEU A 10 15.39 -11.86 11.44
N TYR A 11 15.14 -12.91 10.65
CA TYR A 11 15.19 -12.86 9.19
C TYR A 11 13.79 -12.75 8.60
N MET A 12 13.71 -12.63 7.26
CA MET A 12 12.42 -12.47 6.57
C MET A 12 11.39 -13.54 6.95
N ASP A 13 11.81 -14.80 7.05
CA ASP A 13 10.90 -15.90 7.38
C ASP A 13 10.41 -15.87 8.83
N ASP A 14 11.14 -15.20 9.73
CA ASP A 14 10.70 -14.99 11.12
C ASP A 14 9.59 -13.92 11.18
N PHE A 15 9.57 -12.95 10.26
CA PHE A 15 8.54 -11.90 10.18
C PHE A 15 7.36 -12.29 9.27
N CYS A 16 7.64 -12.93 8.14
CA CYS A 16 6.67 -13.19 7.08
C CYS A 16 6.93 -14.53 6.34
N GLY A 17 7.12 -15.63 7.09
CA GLY A 17 7.36 -16.98 6.54
C GLY A 17 6.11 -17.77 6.10
N GLY A 18 4.94 -17.13 6.01
CA GLY A 18 3.71 -17.82 5.61
C GLY A 18 3.71 -18.23 4.13
N ALA A 19 3.09 -19.37 3.80
CA ALA A 19 3.04 -19.90 2.43
C ALA A 19 2.24 -19.02 1.44
N ASP A 20 1.46 -18.05 1.92
CA ASP A 20 0.73 -17.08 1.11
C ASP A 20 0.71 -15.73 1.81
N ALA A 21 1.48 -14.79 1.28
CA ALA A 21 1.53 -13.40 1.74
C ALA A 21 1.09 -12.47 0.62
N ILE A 22 0.38 -11.39 1.00
CA ILE A 22 -0.06 -10.32 0.09
C ILE A 22 0.44 -9.00 0.66
N PHE A 23 1.04 -8.18 -0.19
CA PHE A 23 1.46 -6.83 0.15
C PHE A 23 0.78 -5.83 -0.79
N ALA A 24 0.32 -4.71 -0.23
CA ALA A 24 -0.23 -3.61 -0.99
C ALA A 24 0.24 -2.28 -0.38
N ALA A 25 0.69 -1.36 -1.24
CA ALA A 25 1.13 -0.03 -0.85
C ALA A 25 0.62 1.00 -1.86
N THR A 26 0.17 2.15 -1.36
CA THR A 26 -0.30 3.28 -2.18
C THR A 26 0.50 4.52 -1.84
N GLY A 27 0.97 5.25 -2.85
CA GLY A 27 1.67 6.51 -2.63
C GLY A 27 0.76 7.56 -2.03
N VAL A 28 1.16 8.16 -0.91
CA VAL A 28 0.48 9.32 -0.33
C VAL A 28 1.10 10.61 -0.86
N ILE A 29 2.43 10.70 -0.81
CA ILE A 29 3.28 11.73 -1.41
C ILE A 29 4.09 11.06 -2.52
N ASP A 30 4.52 11.83 -3.53
CA ASP A 30 5.39 11.34 -4.58
C ASP A 30 6.68 10.78 -3.97
N GLY A 31 6.89 9.48 -4.19
CA GLY A 31 8.12 8.78 -3.87
C GLY A 31 8.71 8.16 -5.13
N GLU A 32 9.87 7.53 -4.97
CA GLU A 32 10.56 6.88 -6.09
C GLU A 32 9.77 5.71 -6.68
N LEU A 33 9.05 4.96 -5.84
CA LEU A 33 8.32 3.77 -6.26
C LEU A 33 6.87 4.06 -6.72
N LEU A 34 6.20 5.01 -6.07
CA LEU A 34 4.78 5.30 -6.30
C LEU A 34 4.55 6.80 -6.27
N GLN A 35 3.75 7.27 -7.23
CA GLN A 35 3.21 8.62 -7.21
C GLN A 35 2.23 8.79 -6.04
N GLY A 36 2.29 9.96 -5.42
CA GLY A 36 1.37 10.39 -4.38
C GLY A 36 -0.04 10.60 -4.90
N VAL A 37 -0.95 10.88 -3.98
CA VAL A 37 -2.34 11.16 -4.36
C VAL A 37 -2.39 12.51 -5.05
N GLN A 38 -2.91 12.53 -6.28
CA GLN A 38 -3.06 13.75 -7.07
C GLN A 38 -4.53 14.17 -7.12
N PHE A 39 -4.83 15.39 -6.69
CA PHE A 39 -6.18 15.95 -6.71
C PHE A 39 -6.33 16.95 -7.87
N LYS A 40 -7.32 16.73 -8.74
CA LYS A 40 -7.62 17.60 -9.89
C LYS A 40 -9.12 17.87 -9.97
N GLY A 41 -9.53 19.00 -9.38
CA GLY A 41 -10.94 19.38 -9.30
C GLY A 41 -11.77 18.30 -8.59
N GLN A 42 -12.70 17.69 -9.30
CA GLN A 42 -13.59 16.65 -8.74
C GLN A 42 -13.10 15.22 -8.99
N LYS A 43 -11.80 15.04 -9.29
CA LYS A 43 -11.14 13.74 -9.45
C LYS A 43 -9.92 13.64 -8.55
N ALA A 44 -9.61 12.43 -8.11
CA ALA A 44 -8.33 12.10 -7.53
C ALA A 44 -7.73 10.89 -8.24
N THR A 45 -6.41 10.82 -8.33
CA THR A 45 -5.70 9.64 -8.83
C THR A 45 -4.73 9.11 -7.78
N THR A 46 -4.54 7.79 -7.77
CA THR A 46 -3.63 7.09 -6.86
C THR A 46 -2.80 6.08 -7.65
N GLN A 47 -1.57 5.83 -7.22
CA GLN A 47 -0.77 4.72 -7.73
C GLN A 47 -0.51 3.71 -6.60
N THR A 48 -0.79 2.44 -6.88
CA THR A 48 -0.70 1.36 -5.90
C THR A 48 0.12 0.20 -6.45
N LEU A 49 1.04 -0.32 -5.64
CA LEU A 49 1.70 -1.60 -5.86
C LEU A 49 0.92 -2.69 -5.10
N VAL A 50 0.57 -3.78 -5.76
CA VAL A 50 0.02 -5.00 -5.15
C VAL A 50 0.85 -6.20 -5.58
N MET A 51 1.26 -7.03 -4.62
CA MET A 51 1.99 -8.26 -4.89
C MET A 51 1.52 -9.43 -4.03
N ARG A 52 1.72 -10.65 -4.54
CA ARG A 52 1.38 -11.89 -3.84
C ARG A 52 2.50 -12.91 -3.96
N ALA A 53 2.95 -13.43 -2.82
CA ALA A 53 4.03 -14.43 -2.75
C ALA A 53 3.67 -15.70 -3.52
N LYS A 54 2.47 -16.25 -3.27
CA LYS A 54 2.03 -17.52 -3.87
C LYS A 54 1.98 -17.51 -5.40
N SER A 55 1.63 -16.37 -6.02
CA SER A 55 1.56 -16.26 -7.47
C SER A 55 2.77 -15.56 -8.09
N GLY A 56 3.71 -15.06 -7.28
CA GLY A 56 4.83 -14.22 -7.70
C GLY A 56 4.42 -12.94 -8.44
N THR A 57 3.13 -12.58 -8.42
CA THR A 57 2.60 -11.52 -9.28
C THR A 57 2.85 -10.17 -8.64
N VAL A 58 3.28 -9.20 -9.45
CA VAL A 58 3.46 -7.79 -9.09
C VAL A 58 2.57 -6.96 -10.01
N ARG A 59 1.74 -6.10 -9.44
CA ARG A 59 0.82 -5.23 -10.18
C ARG A 59 0.96 -3.80 -9.73
N PHE A 60 1.16 -2.92 -10.69
CA PHE A 60 0.93 -1.48 -10.51
C PHE A 60 -0.50 -1.18 -10.94
N ILE A 61 -1.22 -0.45 -10.11
CA ILE A 61 -2.64 -0.13 -10.29
C ILE A 61 -2.80 1.38 -10.24
N ASP A 62 -3.31 1.94 -11.33
CA ASP A 62 -3.68 3.34 -11.42
C ASP A 62 -5.18 3.50 -11.10
N GLY A 63 -5.47 4.13 -9.96
CA GLY A 63 -6.82 4.39 -9.50
C GLY A 63 -7.33 5.73 -9.98
N ASN A 64 -8.53 5.78 -10.55
CA ASN A 64 -9.23 7.01 -10.90
C ASN A 64 -10.50 7.15 -10.05
N HIS A 65 -10.52 8.16 -9.18
CA HIS A 65 -11.56 8.33 -8.17
C HIS A 65 -12.42 9.56 -8.46
N SER A 66 -13.75 9.42 -8.44
CA SER A 66 -14.69 10.54 -8.57
C SER A 66 -15.06 11.11 -7.20
N LEU A 67 -14.69 12.36 -6.95
CA LEU A 67 -14.93 13.04 -5.68
C LEU A 67 -16.36 13.58 -5.56
N LYS A 68 -17.09 13.68 -6.67
CA LYS A 68 -18.53 14.05 -6.71
C LYS A 68 -19.39 13.19 -5.79
N LYS A 69 -19.04 11.92 -5.63
CA LYS A 69 -19.82 10.94 -4.87
C LYS A 69 -19.39 10.80 -3.40
N LYS A 70 -18.32 11.49 -2.97
CA LYS A 70 -17.75 11.41 -1.62
C LYS A 70 -17.24 12.77 -1.11
N PRO A 71 -18.05 13.86 -1.15
CA PRO A 71 -17.57 15.22 -0.89
C PRO A 71 -16.99 15.42 0.52
N ASN A 72 -17.46 14.64 1.50
CA ASN A 72 -17.14 14.85 2.92
C ASN A 72 -15.93 14.03 3.43
N LEU A 73 -15.27 13.26 2.57
CA LEU A 73 -14.18 12.34 2.96
C LEU A 73 -12.80 12.79 2.48
N VAL A 74 -12.70 13.92 1.81
CA VAL A 74 -11.52 14.28 1.02
C VAL A 74 -10.87 15.54 1.57
N ILE A 75 -11.63 16.63 1.70
CA ILE A 75 -11.14 17.92 2.19
C ILE A 75 -12.33 18.62 2.86
N LYS A 76 -12.20 18.99 4.14
CA LYS A 76 -13.05 20.02 4.74
C LYS A 76 -12.34 21.37 4.55
N PRO A 77 -13.05 22.44 4.18
CA PRO A 77 -12.45 23.77 4.10
C PRO A 77 -11.89 24.22 5.46
#